data_AF-A0A959F1Y6-F1
#
_entry.id   AF-A0A959F1Y6-F1
#
_cell.length_a   1.000
_cell.length_b   1.000
_cell.length_c   1.000
_cell.angle_alpha   90.00
_cell.angle_beta   90.00
_cell.angle_gamma   90.00
#
_symmetry.space_group_name_H-M   'P 1'
#
loop_
_entity.id
_entity.type
_entity.pdbx_description
1 polymer ?
#
loop_
_entity_poly.entity_id
_entity_poly.type
_entity_poly.pdbx_seq_one_letter_code
_entity_poly.pdbx_strand_id
1 'polypeptide(L)'
;MRSCFLLPCLVIGILFIPASVFNQTTNFDETWKEFLENNKISNMSELVKPDKVRDKPDYARYLLMNTNTSFCQSEVDEAEELMAEIQEMDPMIHESIEGFVEKRVDLETKIKAYHTMDAIWQRFLQTKEVDPEELEAVTAAKTICEKTTLAKYSYMTAYYHFCQGNVPRSRDIFENRTLKLAEKTSLRVEDVEGLAEEVARMKSMYRDMSQLDIAWKTYVETGVSPGFDIEMPLFACNPIPKMKELLLKGAVDLCQAGPDALEQIKKLQAGSGVAPDRDLRDKLKGLEAAVAENEARLSVLNEAWEAFIPDNKVKHLG
;
A
#
# COMPACT_ATOMS: atom_id res chain seq x y z
N MET A 1 88.00 -52.27 -8.32
CA MET A 1 87.30 -53.36 -7.60
C MET A 1 86.23 -52.72 -6.73
N ARG A 2 84.96 -53.15 -6.89
CA ARG A 2 83.90 -53.36 -5.86
C ARG A 2 83.83 -52.31 -4.70
N SER A 3 82.73 -51.63 -4.36
CA SER A 3 81.30 -51.96 -4.45
C SER A 3 80.45 -50.72 -4.08
N CYS A 4 79.18 -50.75 -4.50
CA CYS A 4 78.05 -49.90 -4.12
C CYS A 4 77.86 -49.71 -2.59
N PHE A 5 77.16 -48.65 -2.15
CA PHE A 5 75.93 -48.76 -1.33
C PHE A 5 75.20 -47.39 -1.14
N LEU A 6 73.98 -47.34 -1.70
CA LEU A 6 72.72 -46.74 -1.24
C LEU A 6 72.61 -45.28 -0.75
N LEU A 7 71.89 -44.50 -1.58
CA LEU A 7 71.17 -43.27 -1.28
C LEU A 7 69.75 -43.62 -0.78
N PRO A 8 69.17 -43.00 0.27
CA PRO A 8 67.74 -43.04 0.50
C PRO A 8 67.09 -41.69 0.12
N CYS A 9 66.35 -41.68 -0.99
CA CYS A 9 65.33 -40.65 -1.26
C CYS A 9 64.05 -41.01 -0.51
N LEU A 10 63.67 -40.16 0.45
CA LEU A 10 62.40 -40.25 1.18
C LEU A 10 61.35 -39.45 0.39
N VAL A 11 60.53 -40.14 -0.40
CA VAL A 11 59.37 -39.54 -1.08
C VAL A 11 58.21 -39.58 -0.10
N ILE A 12 57.96 -38.46 0.60
CA ILE A 12 56.70 -38.23 1.31
C ILE A 12 55.74 -37.60 0.29
N GLY A 13 54.88 -38.43 -0.30
CA GLY A 13 53.74 -37.96 -1.06
C GLY A 13 52.70 -37.39 -0.11
N ILE A 14 52.75 -36.08 0.14
CA ILE A 14 51.64 -35.36 0.76
C ILE A 14 50.64 -35.08 -0.35
N LEU A 15 49.58 -35.88 -0.39
CA LEU A 15 48.32 -35.53 -1.04
C LEU A 15 47.77 -34.29 -0.34
N PHE A 16 48.12 -33.11 -0.82
CA PHE A 16 47.42 -31.87 -0.49
C PHE A 16 46.05 -31.91 -1.16
N ILE A 17 45.06 -32.42 -0.44
CA ILE A 17 43.67 -32.12 -0.74
C ILE A 17 43.47 -30.65 -0.32
N PRO A 18 43.07 -29.74 -1.22
CA PRO A 18 42.89 -28.34 -0.87
C PRO A 18 41.71 -28.20 0.10
N ALA A 19 41.99 -27.69 1.31
CA ALA A 19 40.99 -27.40 2.35
C ALA A 19 39.93 -26.37 1.93
N SER A 20 40.14 -25.67 0.81
CA SER A 20 39.21 -24.68 0.27
C SER A 20 37.91 -25.29 -0.28
N VAL A 21 37.94 -26.52 -0.79
CA VAL A 21 36.76 -27.17 -1.38
C VAL A 21 35.78 -27.60 -0.30
N PHE A 22 36.28 -28.18 0.81
CA PHE A 22 35.45 -28.58 1.94
C PHE A 22 34.73 -27.39 2.59
N ASN A 23 35.38 -26.23 2.68
CA ASN A 23 34.80 -25.04 3.31
C ASN A 23 33.67 -24.41 2.47
N GLN A 24 33.72 -24.55 1.13
CA GLN A 24 32.65 -24.07 0.24
C GLN A 24 31.43 -25.00 0.25
N THR A 25 31.63 -26.31 0.28
CA THR A 25 30.53 -27.28 0.34
C THR A 25 29.76 -27.19 1.68
N THR A 26 30.47 -27.01 2.80
CA THR A 26 29.83 -26.82 4.12
C THR A 26 28.99 -25.54 4.18
N ASN A 27 29.47 -24.43 3.61
CA ASN A 27 28.71 -23.19 3.53
C ASN A 27 27.43 -23.35 2.67
N PHE A 28 27.52 -24.08 1.56
CA PHE A 28 26.38 -24.30 0.66
C PHE A 28 25.26 -25.12 1.31
N ASP A 29 25.58 -26.24 1.96
CA ASP A 29 24.57 -27.11 2.60
C ASP A 29 23.90 -26.43 3.81
N GLU A 30 24.66 -25.66 4.59
CA GLU A 30 24.12 -24.84 5.68
C GLU A 30 23.16 -23.77 5.15
N THR A 31 23.53 -23.11 4.06
CA THR A 31 22.71 -22.09 3.41
C THR A 31 21.42 -22.67 2.83
N TRP A 32 21.49 -23.85 2.21
CA TRP A 32 20.31 -24.58 1.74
C TRP A 32 19.37 -24.94 2.91
N LYS A 33 19.92 -25.42 4.03
CA LYS A 33 19.13 -25.74 5.21
C LYS A 33 18.43 -24.51 5.79
N GLU A 34 19.12 -23.36 5.86
CA GLU A 34 18.51 -22.09 6.27
C GLU A 34 17.33 -21.72 5.36
N PHE A 35 17.53 -21.82 4.04
CA PHE A 35 16.49 -21.55 3.06
C PHE A 35 15.28 -22.47 3.23
N LEU A 36 15.49 -23.77 3.47
CA LEU A 36 14.43 -24.73 3.75
C LEU A 36 13.62 -24.33 5.00
N GLU A 37 14.28 -23.91 6.08
CA GLU A 37 13.63 -23.58 7.35
C GLU A 37 12.81 -22.28 7.31
N ASN A 38 13.29 -21.23 6.63
CA ASN A 38 12.71 -19.90 6.82
C ASN A 38 12.63 -19.00 5.58
N ASN A 39 12.96 -19.49 4.37
CA ASN A 39 13.02 -18.73 3.11
C ASN A 39 13.96 -17.51 3.14
N LYS A 40 14.76 -17.34 4.20
CA LYS A 40 15.81 -16.33 4.28
C LYS A 40 17.13 -16.99 3.98
N ILE A 41 18.04 -16.15 3.51
CA ILE A 41 19.36 -16.59 3.17
C ILE A 41 20.34 -15.48 3.56
N SER A 42 21.12 -15.73 4.60
CA SER A 42 22.00 -14.73 5.20
C SER A 42 23.30 -14.50 4.41
N ASN A 43 23.78 -15.51 3.70
CA ASN A 43 25.12 -15.52 3.06
C ASN A 43 25.09 -15.73 1.53
N MET A 44 24.02 -15.32 0.82
CA MET A 44 23.93 -15.52 -0.63
C MET A 44 25.10 -14.96 -1.42
N SER A 45 25.62 -13.79 -1.02
CA SER A 45 26.77 -13.14 -1.68
C SER A 45 28.07 -13.93 -1.54
N GLU A 46 28.14 -14.91 -0.64
CA GLU A 46 29.32 -15.75 -0.41
C GLU A 46 29.26 -17.07 -1.19
N LEU A 47 28.12 -17.40 -1.79
CA LEU A 47 27.96 -18.62 -2.58
C LEU A 47 28.63 -18.47 -3.95
N VAL A 48 29.58 -19.37 -4.23
CA VAL A 48 30.14 -19.51 -5.58
C VAL A 48 29.13 -20.23 -6.46
N LYS A 49 28.81 -19.65 -7.62
CA LYS A 49 27.92 -20.26 -8.62
C LYS A 49 28.44 -21.64 -9.05
N PRO A 50 27.68 -22.74 -8.80
CA PRO A 50 28.09 -24.09 -9.20
C PRO A 50 28.15 -24.26 -10.73
N ASP A 51 28.88 -25.27 -11.21
CA ASP A 51 28.94 -25.57 -12.64
C ASP A 51 27.62 -26.20 -13.13
N LYS A 52 26.99 -25.55 -14.12
CA LYS A 52 25.69 -25.97 -14.69
C LYS A 52 25.69 -27.40 -15.25
N VAL A 53 26.83 -27.93 -15.67
CA VAL A 53 26.92 -29.25 -16.32
C VAL A 53 27.38 -30.32 -15.35
N ARG A 54 28.39 -30.02 -14.53
CA ARG A 54 29.05 -30.97 -13.63
C ARG A 54 28.34 -31.11 -12.29
N ASP A 55 27.83 -30.01 -11.75
CA ASP A 55 27.32 -29.93 -10.37
C ASP A 55 25.82 -29.62 -10.37
N LYS A 56 25.07 -30.35 -11.20
CA LYS A 56 23.65 -30.05 -11.50
C LYS A 56 22.76 -29.90 -10.25
N PRO A 57 22.85 -30.76 -9.21
CA PRO A 57 22.00 -30.60 -8.03
C PRO A 57 22.30 -29.30 -7.27
N ASP A 58 23.57 -28.95 -7.12
CA ASP A 58 24.00 -27.71 -6.45
C ASP A 58 23.62 -26.50 -7.29
N TYR A 59 23.75 -26.61 -8.61
CA TYR A 59 23.29 -25.58 -9.53
C TYR A 59 21.79 -25.32 -9.39
N ALA A 60 20.96 -26.37 -9.31
CA ALA A 60 19.52 -26.23 -9.08
C ALA A 60 19.24 -25.52 -7.75
N ARG A 61 19.86 -25.97 -6.65
CA ARG A 61 19.74 -25.33 -5.33
C ARG A 61 20.13 -23.85 -5.39
N TYR A 62 21.24 -23.54 -6.05
CA TYR A 62 21.74 -22.18 -6.25
C TYR A 62 20.72 -21.33 -7.00
N LEU A 63 20.17 -21.82 -8.12
CA LEU A 63 19.15 -21.10 -8.88
C LEU A 63 17.94 -20.79 -8.01
N LEU A 64 17.36 -21.80 -7.32
CA LEU A 64 16.13 -21.59 -6.55
C LEU A 64 16.31 -20.60 -5.39
N MET A 65 17.47 -20.66 -4.71
CA MET A 65 17.84 -19.70 -3.68
C MET A 65 17.95 -18.27 -4.24
N ASN A 66 18.62 -18.09 -5.39
CA ASN A 66 18.71 -16.79 -6.05
C ASN A 66 17.34 -16.31 -6.55
N THR A 67 16.50 -17.20 -7.10
CA THR A 67 15.14 -16.85 -7.52
C THR A 67 14.35 -16.26 -6.36
N ASN A 68 14.42 -16.87 -5.18
CA ASN A 68 13.75 -16.33 -3.98
C ASN A 68 14.37 -15.01 -3.55
N THR A 69 15.69 -14.86 -3.60
CA THR A 69 16.38 -13.61 -3.26
C THR A 69 15.98 -12.45 -4.18
N SER A 70 16.09 -12.61 -5.50
CA SER A 70 15.69 -11.60 -6.50
C SER A 70 14.22 -11.25 -6.33
N PHE A 71 13.36 -12.25 -6.16
CA PHE A 71 11.93 -12.03 -5.91
C PHE A 71 11.67 -11.23 -4.62
N CYS A 72 12.32 -11.56 -3.51
CA CYS A 72 12.19 -10.79 -2.26
C CYS A 72 12.78 -9.38 -2.35
N GLN A 73 13.68 -9.14 -3.29
CA GLN A 73 14.29 -7.84 -3.59
C GLN A 73 13.46 -7.02 -4.60
N SER A 74 12.30 -7.53 -5.02
CA SER A 74 11.43 -6.91 -6.03
C SER A 74 12.03 -6.90 -7.44
N GLU A 75 13.01 -7.76 -7.70
CA GLU A 75 13.62 -8.02 -9.02
C GLU A 75 12.88 -9.20 -9.68
N VAL A 76 11.59 -8.99 -10.00
CA VAL A 76 10.70 -10.07 -10.45
C VAL A 76 11.12 -10.63 -11.80
N ASP A 77 11.56 -9.79 -12.74
CA ASP A 77 12.02 -10.24 -14.06
C ASP A 77 13.19 -11.23 -13.94
N GLU A 78 14.18 -10.92 -13.08
CA GLU A 78 15.31 -11.82 -12.81
C GLU A 78 14.85 -13.11 -12.13
N ALA A 79 13.90 -13.02 -11.19
CA ALA A 79 13.34 -14.21 -10.56
C ALA A 79 12.63 -15.11 -11.59
N GLU A 80 11.91 -14.54 -12.55
CA GLU A 80 11.25 -15.30 -13.62
C GLU A 80 12.25 -15.94 -14.59
N GLU A 81 13.32 -15.24 -14.95
CA GLU A 81 14.42 -15.79 -15.76
C GLU A 81 15.07 -16.99 -15.06
N LEU A 82 15.39 -16.86 -13.77
CA LEU A 82 15.95 -17.96 -12.97
C LEU A 82 14.96 -19.12 -12.82
N MET A 83 13.67 -18.83 -12.64
CA MET A 83 12.62 -19.86 -12.56
C MET A 83 12.47 -20.60 -13.90
N ALA A 84 12.55 -19.90 -15.03
CA ALA A 84 12.53 -20.53 -16.35
C ALA A 84 13.73 -21.46 -16.53
N GLU A 85 14.94 -21.05 -16.11
CA GLU A 85 16.12 -21.92 -16.15
C GLU A 85 15.95 -23.17 -15.27
N ILE A 86 15.35 -23.04 -14.08
CA ILE A 86 14.99 -24.20 -13.25
C ILE A 86 14.03 -25.13 -14.00
N GLN A 87 13.01 -24.60 -14.66
CA GLN A 87 12.01 -25.40 -15.38
C GLN A 87 12.59 -26.16 -16.59
N GLU A 88 13.68 -25.67 -17.18
CA GLU A 88 14.41 -26.36 -18.26
C GLU A 88 15.28 -27.53 -17.77
N MET A 89 15.58 -27.61 -16.47
CA MET A 89 16.37 -28.70 -15.91
C MET A 89 15.57 -30.01 -15.88
N ASP A 90 16.30 -31.13 -15.91
CA ASP A 90 15.71 -32.47 -15.82
C ASP A 90 14.91 -32.61 -14.51
N PRO A 91 13.60 -32.94 -14.56
CA PRO A 91 12.76 -33.11 -13.37
C PRO A 91 13.33 -34.09 -12.33
N MET A 92 14.10 -35.09 -12.78
CA MET A 92 14.76 -36.04 -11.87
C MET A 92 15.76 -35.36 -10.93
N ILE A 93 16.37 -34.25 -11.35
CA ILE A 93 17.27 -33.46 -10.50
C ILE A 93 16.48 -32.80 -9.38
N HIS A 94 15.33 -32.20 -9.68
CA HIS A 94 14.47 -31.57 -8.69
C HIS A 94 13.97 -32.56 -7.63
N GLU A 95 13.57 -33.75 -8.07
CA GLU A 95 13.10 -34.82 -7.18
C GLU A 95 14.22 -35.40 -6.30
N SER A 96 15.48 -35.30 -6.74
CA SER A 96 16.63 -35.79 -5.99
C SER A 96 17.05 -34.87 -4.83
N ILE A 97 16.55 -33.63 -4.77
CA ILE A 97 16.94 -32.62 -3.78
C ILE A 97 15.83 -32.46 -2.74
N GLU A 98 16.15 -32.72 -1.48
CA GLU A 98 15.21 -32.58 -0.37
C GLU A 98 14.63 -31.15 -0.29
N GLY A 99 13.29 -31.06 -0.22
CA GLY A 99 12.54 -29.81 -0.08
C GLY A 99 12.48 -28.92 -1.33
N PHE A 100 13.21 -29.27 -2.41
CA PHE A 100 13.30 -28.43 -3.61
C PHE A 100 11.95 -28.24 -4.30
N VAL A 101 11.21 -29.32 -4.56
CA VAL A 101 9.93 -29.26 -5.27
C VAL A 101 8.92 -28.40 -4.51
N GLU A 102 8.84 -28.55 -3.19
CA GLU A 102 7.95 -27.77 -2.33
C GLU A 102 8.28 -26.28 -2.40
N LYS A 103 9.57 -25.92 -2.24
CA LYS A 103 10.02 -24.52 -2.32
C LYS A 103 9.81 -23.90 -3.70
N ARG A 104 10.07 -24.65 -4.77
CA ARG A 104 9.82 -24.19 -6.14
C ARG A 104 8.34 -23.89 -6.36
N VAL A 105 7.46 -24.80 -5.96
CA VAL A 105 6.00 -24.63 -6.12
C VAL A 105 5.47 -23.46 -5.28
N ASP A 106 5.96 -23.29 -4.05
CA ASP A 106 5.63 -22.12 -3.21
C ASP A 106 6.06 -20.81 -3.90
N LEU A 107 7.28 -20.77 -4.44
CA LEU A 107 7.79 -19.58 -5.13
C LEU A 107 7.04 -19.28 -6.44
N GLU A 108 6.73 -20.30 -7.25
CA GLU A 108 5.87 -20.14 -8.44
C GLU A 108 4.49 -19.59 -8.08
N THR A 109 3.93 -20.04 -6.95
CA THR A 109 2.64 -19.56 -6.44
C THR A 109 2.73 -18.08 -6.04
N LYS A 110 3.83 -17.67 -5.40
CA LYS A 110 4.08 -16.28 -5.02
C LYS A 110 4.32 -15.37 -6.23
N ILE A 111 5.07 -15.82 -7.24
CA ILE A 111 5.27 -15.07 -8.50
C ILE A 111 3.92 -14.87 -9.20
N LYS A 112 3.06 -15.91 -9.27
CA LYS A 112 1.70 -15.75 -9.79
C LYS A 112 0.87 -14.76 -8.97
N ALA A 113 0.99 -14.79 -7.64
CA ALA A 113 0.30 -13.86 -6.77
C ALA A 113 0.75 -12.40 -6.96
N TYR A 114 2.04 -12.17 -7.25
CA TYR A 114 2.56 -10.85 -7.63
C TYR A 114 1.81 -10.30 -8.85
N HIS A 115 1.73 -11.07 -9.94
CA HIS A 115 1.05 -10.64 -11.17
C HIS A 115 -0.44 -10.41 -10.98
N THR A 116 -1.10 -11.30 -10.23
CA THR A 116 -2.51 -11.12 -9.87
C THR A 116 -2.72 -9.83 -9.07
N MET A 117 -1.87 -9.56 -8.08
CA MET A 117 -1.96 -8.32 -7.30
C MET A 117 -1.66 -7.08 -8.13
N ASP A 118 -0.73 -7.18 -9.09
CA ASP A 118 -0.43 -6.08 -10.00
C ASP A 118 -1.64 -5.74 -10.89
N ALA A 119 -2.31 -6.75 -11.46
CA ALA A 119 -3.53 -6.54 -12.22
C ALA A 119 -4.65 -5.89 -11.39
N ILE A 120 -4.84 -6.34 -10.14
CA ILE A 120 -5.81 -5.73 -9.22
C ILE A 120 -5.43 -4.27 -8.93
N TRP A 121 -4.14 -3.99 -8.69
CA TRP A 121 -3.63 -2.66 -8.43
C TRP A 121 -3.86 -1.70 -9.61
N GLN A 122 -3.56 -2.13 -10.84
CA GLN A 122 -3.78 -1.31 -12.03
C GLN A 122 -5.26 -0.96 -12.23
N ARG A 123 -6.16 -1.92 -12.00
CA ARG A 123 -7.60 -1.64 -12.00
C ARG A 123 -7.99 -0.68 -10.87
N PHE A 124 -7.47 -0.86 -9.66
CA PHE A 124 -7.68 0.07 -8.55
C PHE A 124 -7.22 1.49 -8.90
N LEU A 125 -6.07 1.66 -9.56
CA LEU A 125 -5.60 2.98 -9.96
C LEU A 125 -6.56 3.68 -10.93
N GLN A 126 -7.27 2.92 -11.76
CA GLN A 126 -8.25 3.44 -12.72
C GLN A 126 -9.63 3.68 -12.11
N THR A 127 -10.14 2.72 -11.33
CA THR A 127 -11.54 2.73 -10.85
C THR A 127 -11.67 3.27 -9.43
N LYS A 128 -10.59 3.21 -8.64
CA LYS A 128 -10.58 3.46 -7.18
C LYS A 128 -11.55 2.56 -6.41
N GLU A 129 -11.87 1.40 -6.98
CA GLU A 129 -12.69 0.37 -6.37
C GLU A 129 -11.81 -0.76 -5.84
N VAL A 130 -12.23 -1.33 -4.71
CA VAL A 130 -11.54 -2.46 -4.07
C VAL A 130 -12.57 -3.53 -3.78
N ASP A 131 -12.40 -4.70 -4.38
CA ASP A 131 -13.13 -5.91 -4.04
C ASP A 131 -12.37 -6.66 -2.92
N PRO A 132 -12.89 -6.69 -1.68
CA PRO A 132 -12.22 -7.36 -0.59
C PRO A 132 -12.17 -8.89 -0.77
N GLU A 133 -13.13 -9.50 -1.46
CA GLU A 133 -13.13 -10.95 -1.70
C GLU A 133 -12.03 -11.31 -2.68
N GLU A 134 -11.86 -10.52 -3.73
CA GLU A 134 -10.79 -10.68 -4.72
C GLU A 134 -9.41 -10.47 -4.09
N LEU A 135 -9.23 -9.44 -3.25
CA LEU A 135 -7.97 -9.22 -2.53
C LEU A 135 -7.63 -10.38 -1.59
N GLU A 136 -8.61 -10.87 -0.83
CA GLU A 136 -8.42 -11.96 0.13
C GLU A 136 -8.18 -13.31 -0.56
N ALA A 137 -8.68 -13.50 -1.78
CA ALA A 137 -8.45 -14.68 -2.60
C ALA A 137 -6.99 -14.82 -3.06
N VAL A 138 -6.20 -13.73 -3.09
CA VAL A 138 -4.75 -13.78 -3.35
C VAL A 138 -4.00 -14.20 -2.08
N THR A 139 -4.26 -15.42 -1.60
CA THR A 139 -3.81 -15.92 -0.30
C THR A 139 -2.30 -15.82 -0.10
N ALA A 140 -1.51 -16.09 -1.15
CA ALA A 140 -0.05 -16.01 -1.11
C ALA A 140 0.50 -14.57 -0.99
N ALA A 141 -0.28 -13.54 -1.35
CA ALA A 141 0.14 -12.14 -1.19
C ALA A 141 0.34 -11.74 0.29
N LYS A 142 -0.22 -12.49 1.24
CA LYS A 142 -0.07 -12.22 2.69
C LYS A 142 1.24 -12.74 3.27
N THR A 143 1.88 -13.69 2.60
CA THR A 143 3.11 -14.38 3.05
C THR A 143 4.28 -14.16 2.10
N ILE A 144 4.09 -13.32 1.09
CA ILE A 144 5.12 -12.91 0.12
C ILE A 144 6.16 -12.02 0.80
N CYS A 145 7.43 -12.17 0.41
CA CYS A 145 8.52 -11.30 0.86
C CYS A 145 8.72 -10.08 -0.05
N GLU A 146 8.25 -10.16 -1.30
CA GLU A 146 8.28 -9.09 -2.30
C GLU A 146 7.46 -7.88 -1.78
N LYS A 147 8.15 -6.76 -1.59
CA LYS A 147 7.64 -5.63 -0.80
C LYS A 147 6.58 -4.83 -1.54
N THR A 148 6.64 -4.78 -2.87
CA THR A 148 5.70 -4.04 -3.72
C THR A 148 4.30 -4.61 -3.61
N THR A 149 4.15 -5.92 -3.70
CA THR A 149 2.88 -6.65 -3.52
C THR A 149 2.30 -6.39 -2.13
N LEU A 150 3.13 -6.48 -1.09
CA LEU A 150 2.70 -6.19 0.28
C LEU A 150 2.22 -4.74 0.45
N ALA A 151 2.90 -3.78 -0.19
CA ALA A 151 2.52 -2.37 -0.14
C ALA A 151 1.20 -2.11 -0.87
N LYS A 152 1.03 -2.65 -2.08
CA LYS A 152 -0.22 -2.57 -2.87
C LYS A 152 -1.40 -3.16 -2.10
N TYR A 153 -1.25 -4.39 -1.60
CA TYR A 153 -2.28 -5.07 -0.80
C TYR A 153 -2.63 -4.26 0.47
N SER A 154 -1.62 -3.82 1.23
CA SER A 154 -1.83 -3.05 2.46
C SER A 154 -2.53 -1.72 2.20
N TYR A 155 -2.15 -0.99 1.14
CA TYR A 155 -2.79 0.27 0.76
C TYR A 155 -4.25 0.04 0.36
N MET A 156 -4.54 -0.90 -0.54
CA MET A 156 -5.92 -1.17 -0.97
C MET A 156 -6.80 -1.64 0.19
N THR A 157 -6.25 -2.41 1.12
CA THR A 157 -6.95 -2.80 2.35
C THR A 157 -7.27 -1.59 3.23
N ALA A 158 -6.30 -0.67 3.42
CA ALA A 158 -6.54 0.57 4.15
C ALA A 158 -7.61 1.42 3.45
N TYR A 159 -7.52 1.59 2.13
CA TYR A 159 -8.48 2.33 1.31
C TYR A 159 -9.89 1.75 1.43
N TYR A 160 -10.03 0.42 1.34
CA TYR A 160 -11.31 -0.25 1.56
C TYR A 160 -11.93 0.08 2.92
N HIS A 161 -11.15 -0.03 4.00
CA HIS A 161 -11.63 0.34 5.34
C HIS A 161 -12.00 1.82 5.45
N PHE A 162 -11.29 2.71 4.73
CA PHE A 162 -11.64 4.12 4.66
C PHE A 162 -13.01 4.32 4.03
N CYS A 163 -13.26 3.65 2.90
CA CYS A 163 -14.53 3.69 2.18
C CYS A 163 -15.70 3.15 3.02
N GLN A 164 -15.45 2.13 3.85
CA GLN A 164 -16.44 1.59 4.79
C GLN A 164 -16.69 2.49 6.01
N GLY A 165 -16.05 3.66 6.08
CA GLY A 165 -16.14 4.57 7.23
C GLY A 165 -15.37 4.09 8.48
N ASN A 166 -14.65 2.97 8.41
CA ASN A 166 -13.80 2.47 9.49
C ASN A 166 -12.43 3.17 9.47
N VAL A 167 -12.45 4.48 9.69
CA VAL A 167 -11.27 5.34 9.69
C VAL A 167 -10.17 4.86 10.66
N PRO A 168 -10.47 4.43 11.90
CA PRO A 168 -9.42 3.96 12.81
C PRO A 168 -8.65 2.75 12.27
N ARG A 169 -9.37 1.75 11.72
CA ARG A 169 -8.74 0.57 11.15
C ARG A 169 -7.95 0.89 9.88
N SER A 170 -8.53 1.74 9.04
CA SER A 170 -7.92 2.23 7.82
C SER A 170 -6.57 2.91 8.10
N ARG A 171 -6.56 3.84 9.07
CA ARG A 171 -5.36 4.56 9.50
C ARG A 171 -4.30 3.64 10.11
N ASP A 172 -4.71 2.70 10.96
CA ASP A 172 -3.82 1.70 11.55
C ASP A 172 -3.07 0.90 10.47
N ILE A 173 -3.79 0.36 9.48
CA ILE A 173 -3.18 -0.40 8.38
C ILE A 173 -2.25 0.50 7.57
N PHE A 174 -2.69 1.70 7.22
CA PHE A 174 -1.90 2.62 6.42
C PHE A 174 -0.58 2.99 7.11
N GLU A 175 -0.63 3.45 8.36
CA GLU A 175 0.55 3.89 9.10
C GLU A 175 1.47 2.72 9.49
N ASN A 176 0.90 1.61 9.97
CA ASN A 176 1.69 0.51 10.53
C ASN A 176 2.12 -0.54 9.50
N ARG A 177 1.47 -0.61 8.33
CA ARG A 177 1.83 -1.54 7.25
C ARG A 177 2.34 -0.80 6.01
N THR A 178 1.50 0.02 5.37
CA THR A 178 1.86 0.65 4.09
C THR A 178 3.05 1.59 4.22
N LEU A 179 3.00 2.55 5.15
CA LEU A 179 4.12 3.49 5.34
C LEU A 179 5.36 2.79 5.90
N LYS A 180 5.19 1.82 6.80
CA LYS A 180 6.32 1.04 7.31
C LYS A 180 7.06 0.31 6.20
N LEU A 181 6.33 -0.29 5.25
CA LEU A 181 6.94 -0.94 4.08
C LEU A 181 7.65 0.09 3.19
N ALA A 182 6.99 1.19 2.87
CA ALA A 182 7.45 2.11 1.84
C ALA A 182 8.43 3.19 2.32
N GLU A 183 8.58 3.38 3.64
CA GLU A 183 9.49 4.39 4.23
C GLU A 183 10.56 3.80 5.15
N LYS A 184 10.34 2.60 5.71
CA LYS A 184 11.24 1.98 6.69
C LYS A 184 11.90 0.69 6.19
N THR A 185 11.77 0.42 4.90
CA THR A 185 12.50 -0.68 4.24
C THR A 185 13.30 -0.13 3.06
N SER A 186 13.94 -1.03 2.30
CA SER A 186 14.65 -0.67 1.07
C SER A 186 13.72 -0.32 -0.09
N LEU A 187 12.42 -0.60 0.01
CA LEU A 187 11.44 -0.21 -1.01
C LEU A 187 11.23 1.30 -0.94
N ARG A 188 11.37 2.00 -2.07
CA ARG A 188 10.93 3.40 -2.17
C ARG A 188 9.52 3.43 -2.70
N VAL A 189 8.72 4.36 -2.19
CA VAL A 189 7.34 4.58 -2.64
C VAL A 189 7.27 4.83 -4.15
N GLU A 190 8.27 5.52 -4.70
CA GLU A 190 8.37 5.89 -6.11
C GLU A 190 8.68 4.71 -7.03
N ASP A 191 9.20 3.61 -6.48
CA ASP A 191 9.50 2.39 -7.24
C ASP A 191 8.22 1.58 -7.53
N VAL A 192 7.08 1.97 -6.93
CA VAL A 192 5.78 1.33 -7.18
C VAL A 192 4.89 2.28 -7.95
N GLU A 193 4.57 1.92 -9.20
CA GLU A 193 3.73 2.72 -10.08
C GLU A 193 2.41 3.14 -9.40
N GLY A 194 2.13 4.45 -9.40
CA GLY A 194 0.93 5.06 -8.83
C GLY A 194 0.85 5.09 -7.29
N LEU A 195 1.73 4.39 -6.56
CA LEU A 195 1.66 4.33 -5.10
C LEU A 195 2.00 5.68 -4.46
N ALA A 196 2.94 6.43 -5.05
CA ALA A 196 3.39 7.71 -4.52
C ALA A 196 2.26 8.74 -4.36
N GLU A 197 1.47 8.91 -5.41
CA GLU A 197 0.35 9.86 -5.41
C GLU A 197 -0.73 9.43 -4.41
N GLU A 198 -1.03 8.14 -4.37
CA GLU A 198 -2.01 7.54 -3.48
C GLU A 198 -1.62 7.66 -2.00
N VAL A 199 -0.36 7.35 -1.68
CA VAL A 199 0.21 7.54 -0.34
C VAL A 199 0.19 9.01 0.07
N ALA A 200 0.59 9.93 -0.82
CA ALA A 200 0.58 11.36 -0.53
C ALA A 200 -0.83 11.87 -0.23
N ARG A 201 -1.82 11.44 -1.02
CA ARG A 201 -3.23 11.82 -0.85
C ARG A 201 -3.81 11.29 0.46
N MET A 202 -3.57 10.03 0.79
CA MET A 202 -4.04 9.42 2.03
C MET A 202 -3.34 10.01 3.28
N LYS A 203 -2.05 10.35 3.18
CA LYS A 203 -1.32 11.09 4.24
C LYS A 203 -1.96 12.46 4.50
N SER A 204 -2.24 13.23 3.45
CA SER A 204 -2.90 14.53 3.59
C SER A 204 -4.26 14.36 4.27
N MET A 205 -5.06 13.40 3.82
CA MET A 205 -6.35 13.09 4.42
C MET A 205 -6.24 12.87 5.94
N TYR A 206 -5.40 11.94 6.42
CA TYR A 206 -5.31 11.70 7.86
C TYR A 206 -4.69 12.83 8.66
N ARG A 207 -3.73 13.58 8.09
CA ARG A 207 -3.16 14.77 8.73
C ARG A 207 -4.28 15.79 8.96
N ASP A 208 -5.08 16.06 7.94
CA ASP A 208 -6.07 17.14 7.93
C ASP A 208 -7.35 16.74 8.70
N MET A 209 -7.70 15.44 8.71
CA MET A 209 -8.82 14.90 9.49
C MET A 209 -8.72 15.20 10.99
N SER A 210 -7.51 15.22 11.55
CA SER A 210 -7.33 15.51 12.98
C SER A 210 -7.83 16.92 13.36
N GLN A 211 -7.61 17.89 12.47
CA GLN A 211 -8.09 19.26 12.65
C GLN A 211 -9.59 19.36 12.34
N LEU A 212 -10.05 18.63 11.33
CA LEU A 212 -11.47 18.56 10.99
C LEU A 212 -12.30 18.01 12.15
N ASP A 213 -11.82 16.96 12.84
CA ASP A 213 -12.52 16.36 13.97
C ASP A 213 -12.65 17.33 15.15
N ILE A 214 -11.64 18.16 15.40
CA ILE A 214 -11.68 19.21 16.42
C ILE A 214 -12.72 20.27 16.05
N ALA A 215 -12.65 20.82 14.83
CA ALA A 215 -13.58 21.84 14.36
C ALA A 215 -15.03 21.32 14.32
N TRP A 216 -15.21 20.08 13.85
CA TRP A 216 -16.50 19.41 13.81
C TRP A 216 -17.09 19.24 15.21
N LYS A 217 -16.28 18.77 16.17
CA LYS A 217 -16.71 18.63 17.56
C LYS A 217 -17.16 19.96 18.15
N THR A 218 -16.38 21.04 17.96
CA THR A 218 -16.77 22.39 18.39
C THR A 218 -18.11 22.80 17.79
N TYR A 219 -18.33 22.57 16.49
CA TYR A 219 -19.60 22.92 15.85
C TYR A 219 -20.78 22.10 16.37
N VAL A 220 -20.58 20.79 16.59
CA VAL A 220 -21.59 19.90 17.17
C VAL A 220 -22.00 20.37 18.56
N GLU A 221 -21.03 20.61 19.45
CA GLU A 221 -21.26 20.95 20.85
C GLU A 221 -21.83 22.37 21.06
N THR A 222 -21.33 23.36 20.30
CA THR A 222 -21.68 24.77 20.53
C THR A 222 -22.78 25.29 19.62
N GLY A 223 -23.00 24.64 18.47
CA GLY A 223 -23.84 25.18 17.40
C GLY A 223 -23.18 26.29 16.58
N VAL A 224 -21.96 26.71 16.91
CA VAL A 224 -21.22 27.75 16.19
C VAL A 224 -20.04 27.11 15.46
N SER A 225 -20.00 27.27 14.13
CA SER A 225 -18.89 26.74 13.34
C SER A 225 -17.65 27.61 13.54
N PRO A 226 -16.49 27.02 13.85
CA PRO A 226 -15.22 27.75 13.83
C PRO A 226 -14.69 27.97 12.41
N GLY A 227 -15.37 27.45 11.39
CA GLY A 227 -14.87 27.38 10.02
C GLY A 227 -13.87 26.24 9.83
N PHE A 228 -13.33 26.14 8.61
CA PHE A 228 -12.28 25.18 8.28
C PHE A 228 -11.54 25.62 7.03
N ASP A 229 -10.28 26.06 7.15
CA ASP A 229 -9.54 26.65 6.03
C ASP A 229 -8.76 25.63 5.19
N ILE A 230 -8.68 24.38 5.65
CA ILE A 230 -7.97 23.32 4.93
C ILE A 230 -8.91 22.69 3.91
N GLU A 231 -8.40 22.52 2.68
CA GLU A 231 -9.11 21.75 1.66
C GLU A 231 -8.88 20.26 1.88
N MET A 232 -9.94 19.53 2.27
CA MET A 232 -9.89 18.08 2.42
C MET A 232 -9.81 17.42 1.04
N PRO A 233 -8.92 16.43 0.86
CA PRO A 233 -8.96 15.58 -0.32
C PRO A 233 -10.33 14.90 -0.44
N LEU A 234 -10.94 14.91 -1.62
CA LEU A 234 -12.20 14.19 -1.83
C LEU A 234 -11.91 12.72 -2.14
N PHE A 235 -12.41 11.80 -1.32
CA PHE A 235 -12.47 10.38 -1.64
C PHE A 235 -13.93 10.01 -1.94
N ALA A 236 -14.24 9.70 -3.20
CA ALA A 236 -15.63 9.52 -3.64
C ALA A 236 -16.38 8.42 -2.87
N CYS A 237 -15.67 7.36 -2.47
CA CYS A 237 -16.24 6.25 -1.70
C CYS A 237 -16.60 6.62 -0.24
N ASN A 238 -16.00 7.68 0.31
CA ASN A 238 -16.30 8.19 1.64
C ASN A 238 -16.18 9.73 1.63
N PRO A 239 -17.22 10.44 1.16
CA PRO A 239 -17.20 11.89 1.04
C PRO A 239 -17.46 12.61 2.36
N ILE A 240 -17.69 11.89 3.48
CA ILE A 240 -18.08 12.48 4.76
C ILE A 240 -17.08 13.54 5.25
N PRO A 241 -15.74 13.36 5.18
CA PRO A 241 -14.82 14.43 5.56
C PRO A 241 -14.99 15.70 4.72
N LYS A 242 -15.22 15.55 3.41
CA LYS A 242 -15.45 16.69 2.51
C LYS A 242 -16.77 17.40 2.82
N MET A 243 -17.82 16.63 3.13
CA MET A 243 -19.10 17.21 3.53
C MET A 243 -18.98 18.01 4.83
N LYS A 244 -18.23 17.51 5.82
CA LYS A 244 -17.97 18.24 7.07
C LYS A 244 -17.19 19.53 6.83
N GLU A 245 -16.15 19.50 6.00
CA GLU A 245 -15.45 20.73 5.57
C GLU A 245 -16.42 21.75 4.98
N LEU A 246 -17.21 21.34 3.97
CA LEU A 246 -18.13 22.23 3.28
C LEU A 246 -19.15 22.83 4.25
N LEU A 247 -19.69 22.02 5.16
CA LEU A 247 -20.65 22.48 6.14
C LEU A 247 -20.04 23.48 7.14
N LEU A 248 -18.82 23.24 7.59
CA LEU A 248 -18.12 24.17 8.49
C LEU A 248 -17.88 25.52 7.81
N LYS A 249 -17.47 25.52 6.53
CA LYS A 249 -17.30 26.74 5.72
C LYS A 249 -18.63 27.47 5.52
N GLY A 250 -19.66 26.76 5.07
CA GLY A 250 -20.99 27.34 4.81
C GLY A 250 -21.68 27.87 6.07
N ALA A 251 -21.41 27.29 7.23
CA ALA A 251 -21.94 27.77 8.50
C ALA A 251 -21.26 29.06 9.01
N VAL A 252 -20.03 29.36 8.56
CA VAL A 252 -19.36 30.65 8.87
C VAL A 252 -19.82 31.75 7.92
N ASP A 253 -19.90 31.43 6.63
CA ASP A 253 -20.36 32.36 5.60
C ASP A 253 -21.68 31.88 5.02
N LEU A 254 -22.75 32.23 5.73
CA LEU A 254 -24.11 31.84 5.38
C LEU A 254 -24.59 32.45 4.06
N CYS A 255 -24.05 33.61 3.68
CA CYS A 255 -24.54 34.39 2.54
C CYS A 255 -23.94 33.94 1.22
N GLN A 256 -22.65 33.61 1.17
CA GLN A 256 -21.98 33.18 -0.06
C GLN A 256 -21.68 31.70 -0.03
N ALA A 257 -20.90 31.23 0.95
CA ALA A 257 -20.50 29.82 1.02
C ALA A 257 -21.65 28.85 1.40
N GLY A 258 -22.68 29.33 2.11
CA GLY A 258 -23.80 28.51 2.59
C GLY A 258 -24.55 27.77 1.47
N PRO A 259 -25.15 28.48 0.50
CA PRO A 259 -25.84 27.85 -0.64
C PRO A 259 -24.95 26.89 -1.44
N ASP A 260 -23.71 27.32 -1.75
CA ASP A 260 -22.75 26.51 -2.51
C ASP A 260 -22.36 25.23 -1.77
N ALA A 261 -22.17 25.30 -0.46
CA ALA A 261 -21.89 24.13 0.38
C ALA A 261 -23.05 23.14 0.34
N LEU A 262 -24.30 23.62 0.46
CA LEU A 262 -25.50 22.77 0.39
C LEU A 262 -25.63 22.08 -0.97
N GLU A 263 -25.38 22.79 -2.06
CA GLU A 263 -25.42 22.21 -3.41
C GLU A 263 -24.35 21.12 -3.58
N GLN A 264 -23.12 21.41 -3.17
CA GLN A 264 -22.01 20.46 -3.26
C GLN A 264 -22.24 19.22 -2.39
N ILE A 265 -22.72 19.40 -1.14
CA ILE A 265 -23.06 18.27 -0.26
C ILE A 265 -24.14 17.40 -0.91
N LYS A 266 -25.20 18.00 -1.48
CA LYS A 266 -26.25 17.25 -2.19
C LYS A 266 -25.70 16.44 -3.37
N LYS A 267 -24.79 17.02 -4.16
CA LYS A 267 -24.10 16.30 -5.25
C LYS A 267 -23.27 15.13 -4.71
N LEU A 268 -22.52 15.34 -3.62
CA LEU A 268 -21.73 14.27 -2.99
C LEU A 268 -22.60 13.15 -2.43
N GLN A 269 -23.75 13.47 -1.81
CA GLN A 269 -24.70 12.48 -1.32
C GLN A 269 -25.29 11.66 -2.47
N ALA A 270 -25.73 12.32 -3.54
CA ALA A 270 -26.31 11.66 -4.70
C ALA A 270 -25.30 10.78 -5.46
N GLY A 271 -24.05 11.23 -5.58
CA GLY A 271 -23.00 10.52 -6.33
C GLY A 271 -22.36 9.37 -5.58
N SER A 272 -22.30 9.41 -4.25
CA SER A 272 -21.63 8.37 -3.44
C SER A 272 -22.59 7.31 -2.88
N GLY A 273 -23.88 7.63 -2.72
CA GLY A 273 -24.82 6.80 -1.98
C GLY A 273 -24.57 6.72 -0.47
N VAL A 274 -23.54 7.41 0.05
CA VAL A 274 -23.19 7.41 1.48
C VAL A 274 -24.13 8.33 2.24
N ALA A 275 -24.87 7.77 3.19
CA ALA A 275 -25.75 8.53 4.07
C ALA A 275 -24.94 9.23 5.18
N PRO A 276 -25.15 10.54 5.42
CA PRO A 276 -24.51 11.20 6.54
C PRO A 276 -25.03 10.67 7.87
N ASP A 277 -24.17 10.69 8.89
CA ASP A 277 -24.54 10.33 10.26
C ASP A 277 -25.59 11.29 10.84
N ARG A 278 -26.02 11.04 12.07
CA ARG A 278 -27.04 11.88 12.73
C ARG A 278 -26.57 13.32 12.86
N ASP A 279 -25.37 13.55 13.38
CA ASP A 279 -24.88 14.90 13.67
C ASP A 279 -24.73 15.71 12.38
N LEU A 280 -24.17 15.10 11.33
CA LEU A 280 -24.01 15.75 10.04
C LEU A 280 -25.36 16.05 9.38
N ARG A 281 -26.34 15.14 9.46
CA ARG A 281 -27.70 15.43 8.98
C ARG A 281 -28.38 16.54 9.75
N ASP A 282 -28.25 16.57 11.06
CA ASP A 282 -28.89 17.58 11.92
C ASP A 282 -28.28 18.97 11.64
N LYS A 283 -26.95 19.06 11.48
CA LYS A 283 -26.29 20.32 11.10
C LYS A 283 -26.59 20.74 9.67
N LEU A 284 -26.72 19.80 8.74
CA LEU A 284 -27.10 20.10 7.35
C LEU A 284 -28.49 20.74 7.30
N LYS A 285 -29.48 20.17 8.01
CA LYS A 285 -30.82 20.78 8.13
C LYS A 285 -30.78 22.16 8.77
N GLY A 286 -29.92 22.35 9.77
CA GLY A 286 -29.71 23.64 10.41
C GLY A 286 -29.20 24.69 9.41
N LEU A 287 -28.21 24.33 8.60
CA LEU A 287 -27.71 25.22 7.55
C LEU A 287 -28.77 25.51 6.48
N GLU A 288 -29.53 24.51 6.03
CA GLU A 288 -30.63 24.69 5.08
C GLU A 288 -31.68 25.69 5.60
N ALA A 289 -32.08 25.56 6.86
CA ALA A 289 -33.04 26.48 7.48
C ALA A 289 -32.47 27.90 7.62
N ALA A 290 -31.20 28.03 8.01
CA ALA A 290 -30.54 29.32 8.16
C ALA A 290 -30.38 30.04 6.80
N VAL A 291 -30.02 29.31 5.74
CA VAL A 291 -29.92 29.87 4.38
C VAL A 291 -31.30 30.36 3.92
N ALA A 292 -32.34 29.54 4.08
CA ALA A 292 -33.70 29.92 3.69
C ALA A 292 -34.23 31.15 4.45
N GLU A 293 -33.98 31.23 5.75
CA GLU A 293 -34.34 32.40 6.55
C GLU A 293 -33.59 33.65 6.08
N ASN A 294 -32.30 33.52 5.76
CA ASN A 294 -31.48 34.64 5.29
C ASN A 294 -31.93 35.14 3.91
N GLU A 295 -32.25 34.24 2.98
CA GLU A 295 -32.83 34.59 1.68
C GLU A 295 -34.17 35.34 1.82
N ALA A 296 -35.04 34.88 2.71
CA ALA A 296 -36.31 35.56 2.99
C ALA A 296 -36.08 36.98 3.54
N ARG A 297 -35.14 37.15 4.48
CA ARG A 297 -34.76 38.48 5.02
C ARG A 297 -34.16 39.38 3.95
N LEU A 298 -33.33 38.84 3.05
CA LEU A 298 -32.76 39.57 1.93
C LEU A 298 -33.84 40.06 0.96
N SER A 299 -34.86 39.24 0.69
CA SER A 299 -36.02 39.64 -0.12
C SER A 299 -36.75 40.84 0.48
N VAL A 300 -37.05 40.78 1.79
CA VAL A 300 -37.70 41.89 2.51
C VAL A 300 -36.82 43.16 2.48
N LEU A 301 -35.50 43.00 2.64
CA LEU A 301 -34.57 44.12 2.58
C LEU A 301 -34.54 44.75 1.18
N ASN A 302 -34.54 43.94 0.12
CA ASN A 302 -34.56 44.42 -1.26
C ASN A 302 -35.86 45.18 -1.56
N GLU A 303 -37.02 44.68 -1.12
CA GLU A 303 -38.30 45.39 -1.25
C GLU A 303 -38.28 46.73 -0.51
N ALA A 304 -37.76 46.75 0.72
CA ALA A 304 -37.63 47.98 1.50
C ALA A 304 -36.67 48.98 0.84
N TRP A 305 -35.58 48.50 0.25
CA TRP A 305 -34.60 49.32 -0.47
C TRP A 305 -35.20 49.92 -1.75
N GLU A 306 -35.90 49.13 -2.55
CA GLU A 306 -36.62 49.60 -3.74
C GLU A 306 -37.68 50.65 -3.40
N ALA A 307 -38.40 50.48 -2.29
CA ALA A 307 -39.37 51.47 -1.81
C ALA A 307 -38.70 52.76 -1.29
N PHE A 308 -37.47 52.67 -0.78
CA PHE A 308 -36.70 53.82 -0.30
C PHE A 308 -36.16 54.69 -1.44
N ILE A 309 -35.65 54.08 -2.53
CA ILE A 309 -34.95 54.78 -3.63
C ILE A 309 -35.71 56.00 -4.17
N PRO A 310 -37.03 55.96 -4.44
CA PRO A 310 -37.75 57.11 -5.01
C PRO A 310 -37.94 58.27 -4.02
N ASP A 311 -38.22 57.96 -2.76
CA ASP A 311 -38.76 58.93 -1.80
C ASP A 311 -37.79 59.25 -0.63
N ASN A 312 -36.65 58.55 -0.53
CA ASN A 312 -35.74 58.53 0.62
C ASN A 312 -36.46 58.27 1.97
N LYS A 313 -37.50 57.42 1.95
CA LYS A 313 -38.28 57.04 3.14
C LYS A 313 -38.48 55.54 3.20
N VAL A 314 -38.10 54.93 4.32
CA VAL A 314 -38.43 53.53 4.62
C VAL A 314 -39.88 53.48 5.05
N LYS A 315 -40.76 52.90 4.21
CA LYS A 315 -42.13 52.59 4.62
C LYS A 315 -42.06 51.33 5.48
N HIS A 316 -42.55 51.39 6.71
CA HIS A 316 -42.63 50.21 7.57
C HIS A 316 -43.54 49.18 6.89
N LEU A 317 -42.94 48.12 6.35
CA LEU A 317 -43.63 46.92 5.93
C LEU A 317 -43.85 46.11 7.21
N GLY A 318 -45.08 46.14 7.71
CA GLY A 318 -45.51 45.46 8.92
C GLY A 318 -45.63 43.96 8.75
#